data_AF-A0A6N4GZB9-F1
#
_entry.id   AF-A0A6N4GZB9-F1
#
_cell.length_a   1.000
_cell.length_b   1.000
_cell.length_c   1.000
_cell.angle_alpha   90.00
_cell.angle_beta   90.00
_cell.angle_gamma   90.00
#
_symmetry.space_group_name_H-M   'P 1'
#
loop_
_entity.id
_entity.type
_entity.pdbx_description
1 polymer ?
#
loop_
_entity_poly.entity_id
_entity_poly.type
_entity_poly.pdbx_seq_one_letter_code
_entity_poly.pdbx_strand_id
1 'polypeptide(L)'
;MKKIKKRSQYRSTIRLDLTLYASVSFIFVVVYEIWLIHIPAIFPSADSIGKIFNMLLSGYLLAYLIYLVDHHAEEMRAFRKIYPIVGQHIVDIINTGKGIIHNMANVQNINEIADYPDKKTVFQIFDNLKLGDRTAPMVDSKNLKNLTWIEYISYVNLYNRQNIMAIFFFEKYIDAELMAILSKIRGCFFMSIFDNPIIDRMKNDGGNFAFMYEEFLDLIHQLDNYYKKHIALFSKI
;
A
#
# COMPACT_ATOMS: atom_id res chain seq x y z
N MET A 1 -1.59 2.55 28.02
CA MET A 1 -1.27 1.36 27.19
C MET A 1 -1.05 1.63 25.68
N LYS A 2 -1.68 2.61 25.02
CA LYS A 2 -1.50 2.85 23.56
C LYS A 2 -0.08 3.31 23.12
N LYS A 3 0.62 4.10 23.93
CA LYS A 3 1.99 4.58 23.61
C LYS A 3 3.07 3.48 23.60
N ILE A 4 2.87 2.41 24.38
CA ILE A 4 3.86 1.32 24.50
C ILE A 4 3.82 0.40 23.26
N LYS A 5 2.63 0.15 22.69
CA LYS A 5 2.48 -0.59 21.43
C LYS A 5 3.16 0.11 20.24
N LYS A 6 3.06 1.45 20.14
CA LYS A 6 3.71 2.22 19.08
C LYS A 6 5.25 2.13 19.13
N ARG A 7 5.85 2.03 20.33
CA ARG A 7 7.31 1.85 20.48
C ARG A 7 7.77 0.41 20.23
N SER A 8 6.96 -0.61 20.55
CA SER A 8 7.35 -2.01 20.29
C SER A 8 7.29 -2.37 18.81
N GLN A 9 6.40 -1.74 18.04
CA GLN A 9 6.34 -1.91 16.58
C GLN A 9 7.44 -1.18 15.81
N TYR A 10 8.01 -0.11 16.36
CA TYR A 10 9.20 0.53 15.78
C TYR A 10 10.46 -0.34 15.96
N ARG A 11 10.49 -1.18 17.00
CA ARG A 11 11.53 -2.20 17.16
C ARG A 11 11.31 -3.42 16.27
N SER A 12 10.10 -3.67 15.77
CA SER A 12 9.80 -4.87 14.96
C SER A 12 10.19 -4.75 13.48
N THR A 13 10.65 -3.57 13.04
CA THR A 13 11.23 -3.35 11.71
C THR A 13 12.75 -3.44 11.70
N ILE A 14 13.41 -3.38 12.87
CA ILE A 14 14.82 -3.72 12.96
C ILE A 14 14.94 -5.24 12.95
N ARG A 15 15.75 -5.75 12.04
CA ARG A 15 16.11 -7.17 11.96
C ARG A 15 16.66 -7.69 13.29
N LEU A 16 15.87 -8.54 13.94
CA LEU A 16 16.14 -9.03 15.30
C LEU A 16 17.39 -9.90 15.35
N ASP A 17 17.63 -10.65 14.28
CA ASP A 17 18.86 -11.41 14.04
C ASP A 17 20.09 -10.49 14.03
N LEU A 18 20.08 -9.40 13.26
CA LEU A 18 21.19 -8.45 13.21
C LEU A 18 21.42 -7.77 14.56
N THR A 19 20.32 -7.45 15.26
CA THR A 19 20.37 -6.86 16.61
C THR A 19 20.97 -7.84 17.62
N LEU A 20 20.63 -9.12 17.54
CA LEU A 20 21.17 -10.16 18.43
C LEU A 20 22.67 -10.30 18.21
N TYR A 21 23.11 -10.42 16.96
CA TYR A 21 24.53 -10.47 16.62
C TYR A 21 25.27 -9.22 17.11
N ALA A 22 24.70 -8.03 16.94
CA ALA A 22 25.30 -6.79 17.45
C ALA A 22 25.41 -6.79 18.98
N SER A 23 24.39 -7.30 19.68
CA SER A 23 24.42 -7.37 21.15
C SER A 23 25.52 -8.32 21.64
N VAL A 24 25.64 -9.49 21.02
CA VAL A 24 26.70 -10.47 21.36
C VAL A 24 28.09 -9.92 21.04
N SER A 25 28.25 -9.33 19.85
CA SER A 25 29.50 -8.68 19.44
C SER A 25 29.90 -7.57 20.40
N PHE A 26 28.94 -6.74 20.84
CA PHE A 26 29.20 -5.67 21.80
C PHE A 26 29.68 -6.20 23.14
N ILE A 27 29.01 -7.22 23.69
CA ILE A 27 29.42 -7.86 24.95
C ILE A 27 30.84 -8.41 24.82
N PHE A 28 31.13 -9.12 23.72
CA PHE A 28 32.45 -9.69 23.50
C PHE A 28 33.54 -8.61 23.43
N VAL A 29 33.35 -7.56 22.62
CA VAL A 29 34.33 -6.46 22.48
C VAL A 29 34.58 -5.80 23.84
N VAL A 30 33.53 -5.51 24.61
CA VAL A 30 33.67 -4.92 25.95
C VAL A 30 34.44 -5.83 26.90
N VAL A 31 34.12 -7.13 26.93
CA VAL A 31 34.82 -8.11 27.76
C VAL A 31 36.27 -8.26 27.31
N TYR A 32 36.52 -8.22 26.00
CA TYR A 32 37.85 -8.34 25.45
C TYR A 32 38.75 -7.16 25.86
N GLU A 33 38.27 -5.93 25.64
CA GLU A 33 39.00 -4.69 25.93
C GLU A 33 39.22 -4.45 27.42
N ILE A 34 38.26 -4.81 28.28
CA ILE A 34 38.35 -4.55 29.72
C ILE A 34 39.07 -5.67 30.47
N TRP A 35 38.95 -6.92 30.01
CA TRP A 35 39.38 -8.08 30.80
C TRP A 35 40.34 -8.99 30.05
N LEU A 36 39.97 -9.51 28.87
CA LEU A 36 40.76 -10.56 28.21
C LEU A 36 42.15 -10.08 27.77
N ILE A 37 42.30 -8.80 27.42
CA ILE A 37 43.60 -8.23 27.03
C ILE A 37 44.64 -8.23 28.16
N HIS A 38 44.20 -8.31 29.41
CA HIS A 38 45.08 -8.31 30.59
C HIS A 38 45.43 -9.72 31.08
N ILE A 39 44.89 -10.77 30.47
CA ILE A 39 45.14 -12.17 30.87
C ILE A 39 46.31 -12.72 30.04
N PRO A 40 47.30 -13.41 30.65
CA PRO A 40 48.37 -14.05 29.91
C PRO A 40 47.83 -15.09 28.91
N ALA A 41 48.42 -15.13 27.73
CA ALA A 41 47.99 -16.02 26.66
C ALA A 41 48.07 -17.49 27.07
N ILE A 42 46.96 -18.21 26.90
CA ILE A 42 46.85 -19.64 27.27
C ILE A 42 47.66 -20.53 26.29
N PHE A 43 47.87 -20.05 25.05
CA PHE A 43 48.70 -20.72 24.04
C PHE A 43 49.32 -19.69 23.07
N PRO A 44 50.37 -20.05 22.30
CA PRO A 44 51.21 -19.11 21.55
C PRO A 44 50.50 -18.22 20.52
N SER A 45 49.28 -18.54 20.11
CA SER A 45 48.49 -17.77 19.13
C SER A 45 47.19 -17.19 19.70
N ALA A 46 46.93 -17.37 21.00
CA ALA A 46 45.67 -16.96 21.63
C ALA A 46 45.44 -15.44 21.53
N ASP A 47 46.49 -14.66 21.77
CA ASP A 47 46.46 -13.20 21.68
C ASP A 47 46.15 -12.73 20.25
N SER A 48 46.80 -13.32 19.24
CA SER A 48 46.55 -12.98 17.84
C SER A 48 45.12 -13.33 17.41
N ILE A 49 44.61 -14.49 17.82
CA ILE A 49 43.23 -14.90 17.54
C ILE A 49 42.25 -13.93 18.20
N GLY A 50 42.46 -13.59 19.48
CA GLY A 50 41.64 -12.63 20.21
C GLY A 50 41.57 -11.26 19.51
N LYS A 51 42.72 -10.75 19.06
CA LYS A 51 42.81 -9.49 18.30
C LYS A 51 42.03 -9.55 16.99
N ILE A 52 42.15 -10.63 16.23
CA ILE A 52 41.43 -10.81 14.96
C ILE A 52 39.92 -10.82 15.21
N PHE A 53 39.46 -11.60 16.20
CA PHE A 53 38.04 -11.65 16.56
C PHE A 53 37.52 -10.28 17.02
N ASN A 54 38.27 -9.59 17.89
CA ASN A 54 37.89 -8.26 18.36
C ASN A 54 37.78 -7.25 17.20
N MET A 55 38.72 -7.27 16.27
CA MET A 55 38.72 -6.39 15.09
C MET A 55 37.54 -6.69 14.16
N LEU A 56 37.24 -7.97 13.91
CA LEU A 56 36.08 -8.37 13.11
C LEU A 56 34.75 -7.96 13.76
N LEU A 57 34.59 -8.20 15.06
CA LEU A 57 33.37 -7.87 15.79
C LEU A 57 33.19 -6.36 15.92
N SER A 58 34.27 -5.60 16.11
CA SER A 58 34.26 -4.14 16.08
C SER A 58 33.87 -3.59 14.70
N GLY A 59 34.39 -4.19 13.63
CA GLY A 59 33.98 -3.86 12.26
C GLY A 59 32.50 -4.15 12.00
N TYR A 60 31.99 -5.29 12.49
CA TYR A 60 30.57 -5.60 12.43
C TYR A 60 29.73 -4.58 13.20
N LEU A 61 30.13 -4.16 14.40
CA LEU A 61 29.43 -3.14 15.19
C LEU A 61 29.37 -1.81 14.44
N LEU A 62 30.48 -1.38 13.80
CA LEU A 62 30.50 -0.17 12.99
C LEU A 62 29.54 -0.28 11.80
N ALA A 63 29.55 -1.40 11.07
CA ALA A 63 28.62 -1.64 9.97
C ALA A 63 27.16 -1.65 10.44
N TYR A 64 26.88 -2.23 11.60
CA TYR A 64 25.54 -2.24 12.22
C TYR A 64 25.09 -0.83 12.63
N LEU A 65 25.99 0.01 13.17
CA LEU A 65 25.68 1.41 13.46
C LEU A 65 25.37 2.20 12.19
N ILE A 66 26.16 2.01 11.12
CA ILE A 66 25.90 2.62 9.81
C ILE A 66 24.52 2.18 9.29
N TYR A 67 24.19 0.89 9.36
CA TYR A 67 22.88 0.37 9.01
C TYR A 67 21.74 1.07 9.78
N LEU A 68 21.89 1.26 11.09
CA LEU A 68 20.86 1.92 11.91
C LEU A 68 20.69 3.41 11.57
N VAL A 69 21.80 4.11 11.34
CA VAL A 69 21.79 5.57 11.13
C VAL A 69 21.39 5.93 9.70
N ASP A 70 21.91 5.22 8.71
CA ASP A 70 21.72 5.57 7.31
C ASP A 70 20.46 4.89 6.77
N HIS A 71 20.48 3.56 6.72
CA HIS A 71 19.43 2.79 6.08
C HIS A 71 18.11 2.79 6.90
N HIS A 72 18.17 2.39 8.17
CA HIS A 72 16.97 2.25 8.98
C HIS A 72 16.35 3.61 9.34
N ALA A 73 17.16 4.65 9.58
CA ALA A 73 16.61 5.96 9.88
C ALA A 73 15.99 6.63 8.65
N GLU A 74 16.57 6.46 7.44
CA GLU A 74 15.98 6.93 6.19
C GLU A 74 14.65 6.22 5.93
N GLU A 75 14.62 4.90 6.03
CA GLU A 75 13.41 4.08 5.88
C GLU A 75 12.32 4.55 6.86
N MET A 76 12.66 4.79 8.13
CA MET A 76 11.72 5.28 9.13
C MET A 76 11.25 6.73 8.92
N ARG A 77 12.04 7.56 8.22
CA ARG A 77 11.62 8.91 7.82
C ARG A 77 10.65 8.85 6.65
N ALA A 78 10.95 8.04 5.63
CA ALA A 78 10.06 7.77 4.52
C ALA A 78 8.74 7.20 5.02
N PHE A 79 8.82 6.22 5.91
CA PHE A 79 7.71 5.61 6.61
C PHE A 79 6.76 6.63 7.29
N ARG A 80 7.29 7.65 7.96
CA ARG A 80 6.46 8.66 8.64
C ARG A 80 5.86 9.72 7.72
N LYS A 81 6.50 10.00 6.59
CA LYS A 81 6.12 11.13 5.72
C LYS A 81 5.36 10.68 4.47
N ILE A 82 5.79 9.58 3.87
CA ILE A 82 5.34 9.13 2.55
C ILE A 82 4.18 8.14 2.68
N TYR A 83 4.27 7.17 3.58
CA TYR A 83 3.24 6.14 3.72
C TYR A 83 1.85 6.67 4.08
N PRO A 84 1.70 7.73 4.89
CA PRO A 84 0.39 8.36 5.09
C PRO A 84 -0.19 8.95 3.80
N ILE A 85 0.64 9.58 2.96
CA ILE A 85 0.24 10.18 1.69
C ILE A 85 -0.16 9.07 0.70
N VAL A 86 0.71 8.08 0.51
CA VAL A 86 0.44 6.90 -0.34
C VAL A 86 -0.80 6.15 0.15
N GLY A 87 -0.92 5.98 1.47
CA GLY A 87 -2.06 5.32 2.10
C GLY A 87 -3.38 6.06 1.87
N GLN A 88 -3.36 7.40 1.89
CA GLN A 88 -4.55 8.19 1.55
C GLN A 88 -4.98 7.95 0.11
N HIS A 89 -4.06 8.06 -0.86
CA HIS A 89 -4.36 7.80 -2.27
C HIS A 89 -4.90 6.38 -2.51
N ILE A 90 -4.37 5.37 -1.80
CA ILE A 90 -4.86 3.99 -1.88
C ILE A 90 -6.29 3.88 -1.33
N VAL A 91 -6.56 4.50 -0.17
CA VAL A 91 -7.92 4.53 0.41
C VAL A 91 -8.90 5.22 -0.53
N ASP A 92 -8.49 6.32 -1.16
CA ASP A 92 -9.32 7.04 -2.11
C ASP A 92 -9.66 6.15 -3.33
N ILE A 93 -8.68 5.43 -3.90
CA ILE A 93 -8.91 4.47 -4.99
C ILE A 93 -9.87 3.36 -4.57
N ILE A 94 -9.70 2.79 -3.37
CA ILE A 94 -10.56 1.72 -2.85
C ILE A 94 -11.99 2.23 -2.67
N ASN A 95 -12.15 3.40 -2.04
CA ASN A 95 -13.45 3.96 -1.71
C ASN A 95 -14.24 4.37 -2.96
N THR A 96 -13.58 4.99 -3.94
CA THR A 96 -14.25 5.35 -5.19
C THR A 96 -14.56 4.12 -6.03
N GLY A 97 -13.67 3.12 -6.03
CA GLY A 97 -13.88 1.85 -6.73
C GLY A 97 -15.12 1.11 -6.23
N LYS A 98 -15.25 0.96 -4.90
CA LYS A 98 -16.46 0.43 -4.24
C LYS A 98 -17.66 1.36 -4.40
N GLY A 99 -17.41 2.67 -4.37
CA GLY A 99 -18.45 3.70 -4.41
C GLY A 99 -19.31 3.63 -5.65
N ILE A 100 -18.78 3.17 -6.79
CA ILE A 100 -19.56 3.01 -8.03
C ILE A 100 -20.78 2.10 -7.80
N ILE A 101 -20.56 0.87 -7.32
CA ILE A 101 -21.65 -0.10 -7.16
C ILE A 101 -22.59 0.29 -6.01
N HIS A 102 -22.05 0.84 -4.91
CA HIS A 102 -22.86 1.35 -3.80
C HIS A 102 -23.78 2.49 -4.24
N ASN A 103 -23.27 3.43 -5.03
CA ASN A 103 -24.08 4.53 -5.53
C ASN A 103 -25.15 4.04 -6.52
N MET A 104 -24.83 3.08 -7.38
CA MET A 104 -25.80 2.47 -8.29
C MET A 104 -26.91 1.73 -7.54
N ALA A 105 -26.55 0.97 -6.50
CA ALA A 105 -27.49 0.28 -5.63
C ALA A 105 -28.42 1.26 -4.89
N ASN A 106 -27.86 2.35 -4.36
CA ASN A 106 -28.62 3.38 -3.65
C ASN A 106 -29.71 4.02 -4.53
N VAL A 107 -29.41 4.31 -5.80
CA VAL A 107 -30.39 4.88 -6.75
C VAL A 107 -31.52 3.88 -7.06
N GLN A 108 -31.25 2.59 -6.92
CA GLN A 108 -32.24 1.52 -7.06
C GLN A 108 -32.94 1.16 -5.73
N ASN A 109 -32.69 1.90 -4.64
CA ASN A 109 -33.18 1.63 -3.28
C ASN A 109 -32.75 0.26 -2.71
N ILE A 110 -31.56 -0.22 -3.10
CA ILE A 110 -30.94 -1.42 -2.54
C ILE A 110 -30.00 -0.97 -1.41
N ASN A 111 -30.49 -1.04 -0.16
CA ASN A 111 -29.85 -0.40 1.00
C ASN A 111 -28.71 -1.21 1.66
N GLU A 112 -28.55 -2.49 1.32
CA GLU A 112 -27.58 -3.38 1.95
C GLU A 112 -26.83 -4.20 0.90
N ILE A 113 -25.74 -3.64 0.36
CA ILE A 113 -24.82 -4.38 -0.50
C ILE A 113 -23.49 -4.59 0.23
N ALA A 114 -22.86 -5.75 -0.01
CA ALA A 114 -21.50 -5.97 0.44
C ALA A 114 -20.53 -5.01 -0.25
N ASP A 115 -19.37 -4.73 0.36
CA ASP A 115 -18.29 -3.96 -0.27
C ASP A 115 -17.75 -4.60 -1.55
N TYR A 116 -17.80 -5.93 -1.59
CA TYR A 116 -17.38 -6.76 -2.70
C TYR A 116 -18.50 -7.75 -3.02
N PRO A 117 -19.58 -7.29 -3.69
CA PRO A 117 -20.71 -8.15 -4.03
C PRO A 117 -20.30 -9.23 -5.02
N ASP A 118 -21.04 -10.34 -5.02
CA ASP A 118 -20.83 -11.42 -5.99
C ASP A 118 -21.21 -10.99 -7.43
N LYS A 119 -20.74 -11.78 -8.41
CA LYS A 119 -20.93 -11.51 -9.85
C LYS A 119 -22.41 -11.31 -10.23
N LYS A 120 -23.31 -12.11 -9.65
CA LYS A 120 -24.75 -12.05 -9.96
C LYS A 120 -25.34 -10.74 -9.45
N THR A 121 -24.96 -10.33 -8.24
CA THR A 121 -25.38 -9.07 -7.65
C THR A 121 -24.85 -7.88 -8.46
N VAL A 122 -23.57 -7.89 -8.86
CA VAL A 122 -23.01 -6.86 -9.74
C VAL A 122 -23.78 -6.78 -11.06
N PHE A 123 -24.01 -7.91 -11.71
CA PHE A 123 -24.76 -7.98 -12.96
C PHE A 123 -26.16 -7.39 -12.82
N GLN A 124 -26.92 -7.79 -11.80
CA GLN A 124 -28.28 -7.28 -11.56
C GLN A 124 -28.31 -5.76 -11.38
N ILE A 125 -27.35 -5.20 -10.63
CA ILE A 125 -27.29 -3.75 -10.39
C ILE A 125 -27.00 -3.00 -11.69
N PHE A 126 -26.08 -3.49 -12.51
CA PHE A 126 -25.75 -2.86 -13.80
C PHE A 126 -26.85 -3.03 -14.85
N ASP A 127 -27.50 -4.20 -14.90
CA ASP A 127 -28.56 -4.51 -15.88
C ASP A 127 -29.83 -3.66 -15.66
N ASN A 128 -30.14 -3.38 -14.39
CA ASN A 128 -31.28 -2.56 -14.01
C ASN A 128 -31.08 -1.04 -14.25
N LEU A 129 -29.87 -0.61 -14.63
CA LEU A 129 -29.55 0.79 -14.87
C LEU A 129 -29.21 1.06 -16.33
N LYS A 130 -29.79 2.14 -16.87
CA LYS A 130 -29.32 2.70 -18.13
C LYS A 130 -28.18 3.67 -17.83
N LEU A 131 -26.98 3.36 -18.33
CA LEU A 131 -25.80 4.17 -18.03
C LEU A 131 -25.90 5.61 -18.57
N GLY A 132 -26.74 5.85 -19.57
CA GLY A 132 -27.04 7.19 -20.09
C GLY A 132 -28.03 8.00 -19.24
N ASP A 133 -28.66 7.42 -18.22
CA ASP A 133 -29.61 8.15 -17.38
C ASP A 133 -28.87 9.08 -16.41
N ARG A 134 -29.39 10.30 -16.26
CA ARG A 134 -28.85 11.34 -15.37
C ARG A 134 -29.30 11.14 -13.94
N THR A 135 -28.94 9.99 -13.36
CA THR A 135 -29.30 9.61 -11.98
C THR A 135 -28.09 9.37 -11.10
N ALA A 136 -26.86 9.55 -11.60
CA ALA A 136 -25.65 9.45 -10.79
C ALA A 136 -25.62 10.56 -9.71
N PRO A 137 -24.96 10.33 -8.56
CA PRO A 137 -25.04 11.23 -7.40
C PRO A 137 -24.26 12.54 -7.58
N MET A 138 -23.42 12.65 -8.61
CA MET A 138 -22.64 13.84 -8.89
C MET A 138 -23.40 14.79 -9.82
N VAL A 139 -23.30 16.10 -9.57
CA VAL A 139 -23.98 17.16 -10.32
C VAL A 139 -22.96 17.97 -11.12
N ASP A 140 -23.29 18.24 -12.39
CA ASP A 140 -22.52 19.17 -13.22
C ASP A 140 -22.76 20.61 -12.75
N SER A 141 -21.66 21.30 -12.43
CA SER A 141 -21.69 22.66 -11.90
C SER A 141 -22.21 23.70 -12.89
N LYS A 142 -22.17 23.42 -14.20
CA LYS A 142 -22.60 24.38 -15.23
C LYS A 142 -24.10 24.40 -15.45
N ASN A 143 -24.74 23.23 -15.42
CA ASN A 143 -26.16 23.08 -15.75
C ASN A 143 -27.01 22.59 -14.56
N LEU A 144 -26.39 22.34 -13.41
CA LEU A 144 -27.02 21.84 -12.17
C LEU A 144 -27.82 20.55 -12.37
N LYS A 145 -27.47 19.75 -13.37
CA LYS A 145 -28.07 18.43 -13.61
C LYS A 145 -27.13 17.36 -13.11
N ASN A 146 -27.72 16.27 -12.61
CA ASN A 146 -26.98 15.05 -12.34
C ASN A 146 -26.24 14.59 -13.60
N LEU A 147 -25.06 14.01 -13.39
CA LEU A 147 -24.28 13.33 -14.40
C LEU A 147 -24.99 12.04 -14.84
N THR A 148 -24.73 11.65 -16.07
CA THR A 148 -24.94 10.26 -16.50
C THR A 148 -23.98 9.33 -15.76
N TRP A 149 -24.29 8.03 -15.70
CA TRP A 149 -23.37 7.07 -15.12
C TRP A 149 -22.07 6.95 -15.92
N ILE A 150 -22.12 7.13 -17.24
CA ILE A 150 -20.92 7.18 -18.09
C ILE A 150 -20.02 8.33 -17.63
N GLU A 151 -20.54 9.55 -17.55
CA GLU A 151 -19.79 10.73 -17.10
C GLU A 151 -19.25 10.56 -15.67
N TYR A 152 -20.06 9.99 -14.76
CA TYR A 152 -19.65 9.73 -13.38
C TYR A 152 -18.50 8.72 -13.29
N ILE A 153 -18.59 7.60 -14.01
CA ILE A 153 -17.53 6.58 -14.03
C ILE A 153 -16.27 7.12 -14.70
N SER A 154 -16.39 7.87 -15.80
CA SER A 154 -15.24 8.55 -16.43
C SER A 154 -14.53 9.48 -15.43
N TYR A 155 -15.28 10.25 -14.64
CA TYR A 155 -14.71 11.09 -13.58
C TYR A 155 -13.99 10.27 -12.51
N VAL A 156 -14.62 9.21 -12.00
CA VAL A 156 -14.01 8.30 -11.00
C VAL A 156 -12.73 7.67 -11.55
N ASN A 157 -12.72 7.21 -12.79
CA ASN A 157 -11.56 6.60 -13.43
C ASN A 157 -10.42 7.62 -13.63
N LEU A 158 -10.75 8.86 -13.99
CA LEU A 158 -9.76 9.94 -14.07
C LEU A 158 -9.14 10.24 -12.70
N TYR A 159 -9.97 10.36 -11.66
CA TYR A 159 -9.52 10.59 -10.29
C TYR A 159 -8.64 9.44 -9.78
N ASN A 160 -9.02 8.19 -10.05
CA ASN A 160 -8.24 7.01 -9.69
C ASN A 160 -6.89 6.98 -10.42
N ARG A 161 -6.85 7.35 -11.71
CA ARG A 161 -5.58 7.49 -12.43
C ARG A 161 -4.67 8.54 -11.82
N GLN A 162 -5.21 9.68 -11.41
CA GLN A 162 -4.42 10.73 -10.75
C GLN A 162 -3.85 10.24 -9.42
N ASN A 163 -4.64 9.53 -8.60
CA ASN A 163 -4.16 8.91 -7.37
C ASN A 163 -3.06 7.86 -7.64
N ILE A 164 -3.22 7.01 -8.67
CA ILE A 164 -2.20 6.03 -9.05
C ILE A 164 -0.90 6.74 -9.48
N MET A 165 -0.99 7.83 -10.26
CA MET A 165 0.20 8.61 -10.67
C MET A 165 0.86 9.30 -9.48
N ALA A 166 0.08 9.83 -8.53
CA ALA A 166 0.61 10.41 -7.31
C ALA A 166 1.34 9.37 -6.46
N ILE A 167 0.87 8.11 -6.45
CA ILE A 167 1.56 7.00 -5.80
C ILE A 167 2.87 6.66 -6.53
N PHE A 168 2.86 6.54 -7.87
CA PHE A 168 4.06 6.23 -8.64
C PHE A 168 5.17 7.28 -8.53
N PHE A 169 4.85 8.53 -8.20
CA PHE A 169 5.85 9.54 -7.85
C PHE A 169 6.76 9.10 -6.68
N PHE A 170 6.30 8.20 -5.82
CA PHE A 170 7.05 7.64 -4.70
C PHE A 170 7.62 6.24 -4.98
N GLU A 171 7.90 5.90 -6.24
CA GLU A 171 8.36 4.56 -6.66
C GLU A 171 9.50 3.96 -5.81
N LYS A 172 10.48 4.78 -5.37
CA LYS A 172 11.60 4.32 -4.51
C LYS A 172 11.13 3.70 -3.19
N TYR A 173 9.94 4.05 -2.71
CA TYR A 173 9.42 3.70 -1.39
C TYR A 173 8.29 2.68 -1.43
N ILE A 174 7.97 2.18 -2.62
CA ILE A 174 6.85 1.26 -2.88
C ILE A 174 7.43 -0.06 -3.37
N ASP A 175 6.87 -1.17 -2.89
CA ASP A 175 7.30 -2.49 -3.31
C ASP A 175 6.70 -2.92 -4.66
N ALA A 176 7.27 -3.99 -5.22
CA ALA A 176 6.84 -4.53 -6.50
C ALA A 176 5.39 -5.08 -6.48
N GLU A 177 4.91 -5.54 -5.32
CA GLU A 177 3.55 -6.06 -5.17
C GLU A 177 2.51 -4.95 -5.37
N LEU A 178 2.67 -3.83 -4.67
CA LEU A 178 1.80 -2.67 -4.83
C LEU A 178 1.89 -2.08 -6.25
N MET A 179 3.11 -1.96 -6.81
CA MET A 179 3.27 -1.50 -8.20
C MET A 179 2.51 -2.39 -9.19
N ALA A 180 2.55 -3.71 -9.02
CA ALA A 180 1.87 -4.65 -9.89
C ALA A 180 0.33 -4.50 -9.78
N ILE A 181 -0.21 -4.39 -8.57
CA ILE A 181 -1.65 -4.19 -8.35
C ILE A 181 -2.11 -2.87 -9.01
N LEU A 182 -1.43 -1.76 -8.75
CA LEU A 182 -1.79 -0.45 -9.30
C LEU A 182 -1.66 -0.39 -10.82
N SER A 183 -0.66 -1.06 -11.39
CA SER A 183 -0.49 -1.15 -12.84
C SER A 183 -1.64 -1.92 -13.49
N LYS A 184 -2.09 -3.02 -12.87
CA LYS A 184 -3.26 -3.78 -13.34
C LYS A 184 -4.54 -2.95 -13.25
N ILE A 185 -4.76 -2.23 -12.14
CA ILE A 185 -5.91 -1.33 -12.00
C ILE A 185 -5.90 -0.28 -13.10
N ARG A 186 -4.77 0.43 -13.29
CA ARG A 186 -4.63 1.47 -14.32
C ARG A 186 -4.90 0.92 -15.73
N GLY A 187 -4.48 -0.32 -16.00
CA GLY A 187 -4.56 -0.94 -17.33
C GLY A 187 -5.80 -1.79 -17.59
N CYS A 188 -6.71 -1.96 -16.62
CA CYS A 188 -7.87 -2.83 -16.81
C CYS A 188 -8.87 -2.21 -17.78
N PHE A 189 -9.66 -3.08 -18.42
CA PHE A 189 -10.56 -2.67 -19.50
C PHE A 189 -11.62 -1.67 -19.00
N PHE A 190 -12.17 -1.89 -17.81
CA PHE A 190 -13.11 -0.97 -17.15
C PHE A 190 -12.56 0.46 -17.00
N MET A 191 -11.27 0.62 -16.69
CA MET A 191 -10.67 1.96 -16.60
C MET A 191 -10.48 2.59 -17.98
N SER A 192 -10.10 1.80 -18.98
CA SER A 192 -9.76 2.32 -20.31
C SER A 192 -10.97 2.66 -21.19
N ILE A 193 -12.09 1.94 -21.04
CA ILE A 193 -13.22 2.03 -21.99
C ILE A 193 -13.97 3.37 -21.89
N PHE A 194 -13.99 3.98 -20.71
CA PHE A 194 -14.68 5.24 -20.43
C PHE A 194 -13.92 6.50 -20.87
N ASP A 195 -12.69 6.34 -21.39
CA ASP A 195 -11.99 7.42 -22.10
C ASP A 195 -12.27 7.40 -23.61
N ASN A 196 -12.92 6.34 -24.10
CA ASN A 196 -13.14 6.14 -25.52
C ASN A 196 -14.43 6.85 -25.96
N PRO A 197 -14.38 7.78 -26.94
CA PRO A 197 -15.58 8.46 -27.45
C PRO A 197 -16.61 7.52 -28.11
N ILE A 198 -16.26 6.24 -28.32
CA ILE A 198 -17.19 5.22 -28.79
C ILE A 198 -18.16 4.78 -27.68
N ILE A 199 -17.90 5.08 -26.40
CA ILE A 199 -18.75 4.64 -25.29
C ILE A 199 -20.18 5.20 -25.37
N ASP A 200 -20.35 6.42 -25.87
CA ASP A 200 -21.67 7.02 -26.11
C ASP A 200 -22.48 6.25 -27.18
N ARG A 201 -21.81 5.44 -27.99
CA ARG A 201 -22.41 4.57 -29.01
C ARG A 201 -22.70 3.15 -28.48
N MET A 202 -22.07 2.76 -27.36
CA MET A 202 -22.36 1.50 -26.66
C MET A 202 -23.63 1.66 -25.84
N LYS A 203 -24.77 1.68 -26.56
CA LYS A 203 -26.10 1.78 -25.95
C LYS A 203 -26.35 0.62 -24.97
N ASN A 204 -26.53 0.95 -23.69
CA ASN A 204 -27.37 0.25 -22.72
C ASN A 204 -27.15 -1.27 -22.53
N ASP A 205 -25.92 -1.78 -22.64
CA ASP A 205 -25.66 -3.18 -22.30
C ASP A 205 -24.97 -3.27 -20.93
N GLY A 206 -25.75 -3.02 -19.87
CA GLY A 206 -25.27 -3.07 -18.48
C GLY A 206 -24.54 -4.37 -18.15
N GLY A 207 -24.95 -5.49 -18.77
CA GLY A 207 -24.32 -6.79 -18.61
C GLY A 207 -22.85 -6.85 -19.03
N ASN A 208 -22.47 -6.20 -20.14
CA ASN A 208 -21.05 -6.15 -20.54
C ASN A 208 -20.23 -5.31 -19.57
N PHE A 209 -20.78 -4.19 -19.07
CA PHE A 209 -20.11 -3.34 -18.09
C PHE A 209 -19.98 -4.01 -16.72
N ALA A 210 -20.94 -4.85 -16.34
CA ALA A 210 -20.88 -5.65 -15.12
C ALA A 210 -19.64 -6.55 -15.09
N PHE A 211 -19.38 -7.28 -16.18
CA PHE A 211 -18.21 -8.16 -16.28
C PHE A 211 -16.89 -7.38 -16.16
N MET A 212 -16.78 -6.25 -16.86
CA MET A 212 -15.60 -5.39 -16.77
C MET A 212 -15.41 -4.83 -15.35
N TYR A 213 -16.50 -4.40 -14.72
CA TYR A 213 -16.46 -3.85 -13.37
C TYR A 213 -16.10 -4.90 -12.33
N GLU A 214 -16.55 -6.15 -12.51
CA GLU A 214 -16.20 -7.26 -11.64
C GLU A 214 -14.67 -7.49 -11.61
N GLU A 215 -14.01 -7.53 -12.78
CA GLU A 215 -12.55 -7.64 -12.86
C GLU A 215 -11.86 -6.46 -12.15
N PHE A 216 -12.37 -5.25 -12.36
CA PHE A 216 -11.87 -4.06 -11.67
C PHE A 216 -12.06 -4.16 -10.15
N LEU A 217 -13.21 -4.63 -9.69
CA LEU A 217 -13.53 -4.76 -8.28
C LEU A 217 -12.66 -5.82 -7.59
N ASP A 218 -12.32 -6.92 -8.27
CA ASP A 218 -11.35 -7.91 -7.79
C ASP A 218 -9.95 -7.29 -7.59
N LEU A 219 -9.53 -6.39 -8.48
CA LEU A 219 -8.28 -5.65 -8.33
C LEU A 219 -8.35 -4.65 -7.17
N ILE A 220 -9.50 -3.99 -6.97
CA ILE A 220 -9.73 -3.13 -5.80
C ILE A 220 -9.68 -3.95 -4.50
N HIS A 221 -10.23 -5.17 -4.49
CA HIS A 221 -10.16 -6.06 -3.33
C HIS A 221 -8.73 -6.50 -3.03
N GLN A 222 -7.93 -6.83 -4.06
CA GLN A 222 -6.49 -7.09 -3.89
C GLN A 222 -5.77 -5.88 -3.28
N LEU A 223 -6.07 -4.67 -3.75
CA LEU A 223 -5.49 -3.43 -3.22
C LEU A 223 -5.88 -3.20 -1.76
N ASP A 224 -7.13 -3.45 -1.38
CA ASP A 224 -7.60 -3.32 0.01
C ASP A 224 -6.94 -4.35 0.94
N ASN A 225 -6.78 -5.59 0.48
CA ASN A 225 -6.05 -6.62 1.23
C ASN A 225 -4.59 -6.24 1.43
N TYR A 226 -3.93 -5.72 0.39
CA TYR A 226 -2.58 -5.19 0.49
C TYR A 226 -2.52 -4.02 1.48
N TYR A 227 -3.42 -3.05 1.36
CA TYR A 227 -3.50 -1.89 2.25
C TYR A 227 -3.64 -2.32 3.71
N LYS A 228 -4.57 -3.22 4.03
CA LYS A 228 -4.81 -3.72 5.39
C LYS A 228 -3.58 -4.41 5.97
N LYS A 229 -2.85 -5.17 5.16
CA LYS A 229 -1.68 -5.96 5.58
C LYS A 229 -0.42 -5.10 5.72
N HIS A 230 -0.20 -4.15 4.81
CA HIS A 230 1.09 -3.47 4.66
C HIS A 230 1.08 -1.97 4.98
N ILE A 231 -0.08 -1.28 4.94
CA ILE A 231 -0.15 0.19 5.04
C ILE A 231 -1.07 0.68 6.17
N ALA A 232 -2.14 -0.03 6.51
CA ALA A 232 -3.13 0.41 7.49
C ALA A 232 -2.57 0.66 8.90
N LEU A 233 -1.47 -0.01 9.24
CA LEU A 233 -0.74 0.19 10.49
C LEU A 233 -0.09 1.58 10.59
N PHE A 234 0.02 2.25 9.46
CA PHE A 234 0.95 3.33 9.22
C PHE A 234 0.25 4.62 8.77
N SER A 235 -0.93 4.49 8.16
CA SER A 235 -1.84 5.57 7.78
C SER A 235 -2.66 6.14 8.95
N LYS A 236 -2.75 5.44 10.10
CA LYS A 236 -3.38 5.96 11.33
C LYS A 236 -2.40 6.86 12.10
N ILE A 237 -2.14 8.05 11.57
CA ILE A 237 -1.48 9.15 12.30
C ILE A 237 -2.49 10.25 12.55
#